data_AF-D9X4G7-F1
#
_entry.id   AF-D9X4G7-F1
#
_cell.length_a   1.000
_cell.length_b   1.000
_cell.length_c   1.000
_cell.angle_alpha   90.00
_cell.angle_beta   90.00
_cell.angle_gamma   90.00
#
_symmetry.space_group_name_H-M   'P 1'
#
loop_
_entity.id
_entity.type
_entity.pdbx_description
1 polymer ?
#
loop_
_entity_poly.entity_id
_entity_poly.type
_entity_poly.pdbx_seq_one_letter_code
_entity_poly.pdbx_strand_id
1 'polypeptide(L)'
;MSRSRTAGVLTVAVLVIVSTPLVWLLGSPDAGQLVGASVQAATGVAALVWALLQRASDGSGSARRSRDQNVAVATGRVEAEGGAIASTGVRRPAGAPGGSARAERTGDAVARGEGSRASSGVDFGE
;
A
#
# COMPACT_ATOMS: atom_id res chain seq x y z
N MET A 1 -7.09 -12.18 3.90
CA MET A 1 -6.46 -13.19 4.78
C MET A 1 -7.55 -13.94 5.52
N SER A 2 -7.63 -15.26 5.39
CA SER A 2 -8.70 -16.05 6.02
C SER A 2 -8.46 -16.15 7.53
N ARG A 3 -9.52 -16.03 8.34
CA ARG A 3 -9.50 -16.13 9.82
C ARG A 3 -8.77 -17.39 10.32
N SER A 4 -8.76 -18.46 9.53
CA SER A 4 -8.03 -19.70 9.80
C SER A 4 -6.50 -19.55 9.86
N ARG A 5 -5.92 -18.69 9.01
CA ARG A 5 -4.47 -18.44 9.02
C ARG A 5 -4.05 -17.61 10.23
N THR A 6 -4.87 -16.64 10.63
CA THR A 6 -4.64 -15.83 11.83
C THR A 6 -4.72 -16.68 13.10
N ALA A 7 -5.70 -17.58 13.19
CA ALA A 7 -5.83 -18.50 14.32
C ALA A 7 -4.61 -19.43 14.43
N GLY A 8 -4.14 -20.00 13.32
CA GLY A 8 -2.94 -20.85 13.32
C GLY A 8 -1.67 -20.12 13.77
N VAL A 9 -1.48 -18.88 13.34
CA VAL A 9 -0.32 -18.05 13.75
C VAL A 9 -0.38 -17.73 15.25
N LEU A 10 -1.56 -17.39 15.77
CA LEU A 10 -1.73 -17.12 17.20
C LEU A 10 -1.45 -18.36 18.07
N THR A 11 -1.92 -19.53 17.65
CA THR A 11 -1.65 -20.78 18.38
C THR A 11 -0.16 -21.11 18.45
N VAL A 12 0.56 -20.94 17.34
CA VAL A 12 2.03 -21.16 17.31
C VAL A 12 2.74 -20.14 18.19
N ALA A 13 2.34 -18.86 18.15
CA ALA A 13 2.95 -17.82 18.98
C ALA A 13 2.77 -18.10 20.48
N VAL A 14 1.56 -18.51 20.90
CA VAL A 14 1.29 -18.86 22.31
C VAL A 14 2.13 -20.06 22.77
N LEU A 15 2.27 -21.10 21.93
CA LEU A 15 3.10 -22.27 22.23
C LEU A 15 4.57 -21.89 22.46
N VAL A 16 5.14 -21.01 21.64
CA VAL A 16 6.53 -20.54 21.76
C VAL A 16 6.74 -19.71 23.03
N ILE A 17 5.80 -18.84 23.37
CA ILE A 17 5.88 -18.00 24.57
C ILE A 17 5.84 -18.87 25.83
N VAL A 18 4.95 -19.85 25.89
CA VAL A 18 4.78 -20.71 27.07
C VAL A 18 5.90 -21.75 27.20
N SER A 19 6.52 -22.18 26.10
CA SER A 19 7.65 -23.14 26.17
C SER A 19 8.94 -22.52 26.71
N THR A 20 9.11 -21.21 26.58
CA THR A 20 10.35 -20.50 26.97
C THR A 20 10.66 -20.61 28.48
N PRO A 21 9.73 -20.36 29.41
CA PRO A 21 9.99 -20.54 30.84
C PRO A 21 10.13 -22.01 31.26
N LEU A 22 9.49 -22.95 30.54
CA LEU A 22 9.61 -24.38 30.82
C LEU A 22 11.03 -24.89 30.55
N VAL A 23 11.70 -24.40 29.49
CA VAL A 23 13.11 -24.75 29.22
C VAL A 23 14.04 -24.20 30.31
N TRP A 24 13.72 -23.03 30.85
CA TRP A 24 14.45 -22.42 31.98
C TRP A 24 14.27 -23.18 33.31
N LEU A 25 13.10 -23.79 33.51
CA LEU A 25 12.78 -24.57 34.71
C LEU A 25 13.36 -26.00 34.68
N LEU A 26 13.69 -26.53 33.50
CA LEU A 26 14.05 -27.95 33.31
C LEU A 26 15.53 -28.20 32.97
N GLY A 27 16.33 -27.19 32.60
CA GLY A 27 17.67 -27.38 32.09
C GLY A 27 18.69 -26.39 32.64
N SER A 28 19.91 -26.87 32.86
CA SER A 28 21.10 -26.20 33.42
C SER A 28 21.38 -24.76 32.91
N PRO A 29 22.27 -23.98 33.56
CA PRO A 29 22.58 -22.58 33.19
C PRO A 29 22.94 -22.35 31.71
N ASP A 30 23.51 -23.36 31.04
CA ASP A 30 23.87 -23.32 29.62
C ASP A 30 22.64 -23.35 28.69
N ALA A 31 21.48 -23.81 29.18
CA ALA A 31 20.23 -23.82 28.43
C ALA A 31 19.75 -22.39 28.12
N GLY A 32 19.98 -21.43 29.02
CA GLY A 32 19.58 -20.04 28.81
C GLY A 32 20.30 -19.37 27.63
N GLN A 33 21.60 -19.65 27.46
CA GLN A 33 22.40 -19.10 26.35
C GLN A 33 22.00 -19.74 25.01
N LEU A 34 21.78 -21.05 24.98
CA LEU A 34 21.32 -21.76 23.79
C LEU A 34 19.91 -21.30 23.38
N VAL A 35 19.00 -21.10 24.34
CA VAL A 35 17.66 -20.56 24.08
C VAL A 35 17.75 -19.14 23.54
N GLY A 36 18.55 -18.26 24.15
CA GLY A 36 18.73 -16.89 23.69
C GLY A 36 19.28 -16.82 22.27
N ALA A 37 20.34 -17.58 21.98
CA ALA A 37 20.93 -17.68 20.64
C ALA A 37 19.92 -18.24 19.63
N SER A 38 19.12 -19.24 20.01
CA SER A 38 18.11 -19.84 19.14
C SER A 38 16.98 -18.86 18.83
N VAL A 39 16.50 -18.09 19.82
CA VAL A 39 15.45 -17.07 19.62
C VAL A 39 15.96 -15.93 18.73
N GLN A 40 17.19 -15.48 18.94
CA GLN A 40 17.80 -14.44 18.12
C GLN A 40 17.98 -14.90 16.67
N ALA A 41 18.50 -16.13 16.48
CA ALA A 41 18.65 -16.74 15.16
C ALA A 41 17.28 -16.91 14.47
N ALA A 42 16.28 -17.43 15.20
CA ALA A 42 14.93 -17.61 14.69
C ALA A 42 14.28 -16.28 14.28
N THR A 43 14.46 -15.22 15.08
CA THR A 43 13.94 -13.88 14.77
C THR A 43 14.61 -13.31 13.52
N GLY A 44 15.93 -13.47 13.38
CA GLY A 44 16.67 -13.05 12.19
C GLY A 44 16.21 -13.78 10.93
N VAL A 45 16.05 -15.11 11.00
CA VAL A 45 15.54 -15.92 9.88
C VAL A 45 14.10 -15.53 9.54
N ALA A 46 13.23 -15.33 10.54
CA ALA A 46 11.86 -14.90 10.33
C ALA A 46 11.79 -13.52 9.67
N ALA A 47 12.62 -12.57 10.10
CA ALA A 47 12.73 -11.25 9.48
C ALA A 47 13.23 -11.33 8.03
N LEU A 48 14.20 -12.20 7.74
CA LEU A 48 14.69 -12.42 6.39
C LEU A 48 13.62 -13.05 5.49
N VAL A 49 12.93 -14.09 5.97
CA VAL A 49 11.81 -14.74 5.25
C VAL A 49 10.70 -13.72 5.01
N TRP A 50 10.35 -12.92 6.01
CA TRP A 50 9.39 -11.83 5.89
C TRP A 50 9.81 -10.87 4.78
N ALA A 51 11.03 -10.33 4.83
CA ALA A 51 11.55 -9.42 3.80
C ALA A 51 11.53 -10.03 2.39
N LEU A 52 11.85 -11.32 2.25
CA LEU A 52 11.78 -12.03 0.97
C LEU A 52 10.32 -12.17 0.49
N LEU A 53 9.37 -12.43 1.38
CA LEU A 53 7.95 -12.51 1.06
C LEU A 53 7.35 -11.14 0.72
N GLN A 54 7.75 -10.05 1.37
CA GLN A 54 7.37 -8.70 0.92
C GLN A 54 7.92 -8.44 -0.47
N ARG A 55 9.21 -8.71 -0.71
CA ARG A 55 9.80 -8.54 -2.04
C ARG A 55 9.12 -9.38 -3.12
N ALA A 56 8.69 -10.61 -2.79
CA ALA A 56 7.93 -11.46 -3.70
C ALA A 56 6.50 -10.93 -3.93
N SER A 57 5.87 -10.35 -2.91
CA SER A 57 4.57 -9.68 -3.01
C SER A 57 4.67 -8.40 -3.87
N ASP A 58 5.81 -7.74 -3.83
CA ASP A 58 6.15 -6.60 -4.70
C ASP A 58 6.51 -7.07 -6.13
N GLY A 59 7.06 -8.28 -6.27
CA GLY A 59 7.51 -8.90 -7.52
C GLY A 59 6.44 -9.69 -8.30
N SER A 60 5.33 -10.09 -7.69
CA SER A 60 4.22 -10.77 -8.37
C SER A 60 3.15 -9.77 -8.83
N GLY A 61 3.36 -9.14 -9.98
CA GLY A 61 2.31 -8.78 -10.96
C GLY A 61 1.02 -8.09 -10.48
N SER A 62 1.02 -7.46 -9.30
CA SER A 62 -0.18 -6.86 -8.71
C SER A 62 0.11 -5.63 -7.85
N ALA A 63 1.33 -5.45 -7.34
CA ALA A 63 1.77 -4.16 -6.76
C ALA A 63 1.99 -3.07 -7.84
N ARG A 64 2.26 -3.44 -9.10
CA ARG A 64 2.21 -2.50 -10.25
C ARG A 64 0.79 -2.11 -10.65
N ARG A 65 -0.24 -2.79 -10.14
CA ARG A 65 -1.66 -2.42 -10.31
C ARG A 65 -2.12 -1.34 -9.34
N SER A 66 -1.30 -0.96 -8.36
CA SER A 66 -1.47 0.31 -7.64
C SER A 66 -0.44 1.33 -8.10
N ARG A 67 -0.09 1.33 -9.40
CA ARG A 67 0.59 2.47 -9.99
C ARG A 67 -0.46 3.58 -10.13
N ASP A 68 -0.65 4.37 -9.07
CA ASP A 68 -1.46 5.60 -9.01
C ASP A 68 -2.50 5.67 -10.13
N GLN A 69 -3.49 4.78 -10.05
CA GLN A 69 -4.54 4.70 -11.04
C GLN A 69 -5.50 5.84 -10.75
N ASN A 70 -5.29 6.97 -11.42
CA ASN A 70 -6.20 8.09 -11.29
C ASN A 70 -7.42 7.80 -12.16
N VAL A 71 -8.56 7.47 -11.53
CA VAL A 71 -9.80 7.12 -12.23
C VAL A 71 -10.89 8.13 -11.87
N ALA A 72 -11.50 8.75 -12.88
CA ALA A 72 -12.71 9.56 -12.75
C ALA A 72 -13.86 8.88 -13.49
N VAL A 73 -15.01 8.67 -12.85
CA VAL A 73 -16.19 8.05 -13.47
C VAL A 73 -17.42 8.90 -13.19
N ALA A 74 -18.24 9.14 -14.21
CA ALA A 74 -19.54 9.83 -14.08
C ALA A 74 -19.40 11.22 -13.44
N THR A 75 -18.41 11.99 -13.86
CA THR A 75 -18.22 13.35 -13.32
C THR A 75 -19.28 14.30 -13.87
N GLY A 76 -19.69 15.29 -13.07
CA GLY A 76 -20.73 16.26 -13.42
C GLY A 76 -20.19 17.48 -14.17
N ARG A 77 -21.04 18.49 -14.36
CA ARG A 77 -20.65 19.77 -14.98
C ARG A 77 -19.88 20.65 -14.00
N VAL A 78 -18.75 21.21 -14.43
CA VAL A 78 -18.01 22.26 -13.70
C VAL A 78 -18.04 23.55 -14.51
N GLU A 79 -18.41 24.64 -13.85
CA GLU A 79 -18.58 25.96 -14.47
C GLU A 79 -18.17 27.05 -13.47
N ALA A 80 -17.07 27.76 -13.76
CA ALA A 80 -16.45 28.73 -12.87
C ALA A 80 -15.68 29.82 -13.62
N GLU A 81 -15.46 30.98 -13.00
CA GLU A 81 -14.95 32.17 -13.69
C GLU A 81 -13.93 32.97 -12.86
N GLY A 82 -12.96 33.61 -13.53
CA GLY A 82 -11.86 34.37 -12.93
C GLY A 82 -10.73 33.50 -12.36
N GLY A 83 -9.63 33.32 -13.11
CA GLY A 83 -8.53 32.42 -12.71
C GLY A 83 -8.92 30.94 -12.59
N ALA A 84 -10.12 30.57 -13.05
CA ALA A 84 -10.75 29.28 -12.79
C ALA A 84 -10.20 28.18 -13.71
N ILE A 85 -9.11 27.53 -13.28
CA ILE A 85 -8.59 26.30 -13.91
C ILE A 85 -9.47 25.12 -13.43
N ALA A 86 -10.65 24.99 -14.05
CA ALA A 86 -11.73 24.12 -13.61
C ALA A 86 -11.74 22.79 -14.39
N SER A 87 -11.78 21.66 -13.67
CA SER A 87 -11.74 20.32 -14.28
C SER A 87 -12.86 19.41 -13.81
N THR A 88 -13.50 18.69 -14.74
CA THR A 88 -14.31 17.48 -14.45
C THR A 88 -13.49 16.20 -14.58
N GLY A 89 -12.20 16.32 -14.92
CA GLY A 89 -11.35 15.21 -15.32
C GLY A 89 -10.27 14.84 -14.30
N VAL A 90 -9.50 13.81 -14.66
CA VAL A 90 -8.26 13.46 -13.99
C VAL A 90 -7.18 14.44 -14.40
N ARG A 91 -7.02 15.54 -13.65
CA ARG A 91 -5.95 16.52 -13.89
C ARG A 91 -4.66 16.10 -13.17
N ARG A 92 -3.52 16.14 -13.88
CA ARG A 92 -2.19 15.82 -13.37
C ARG A 92 -1.20 16.90 -13.82
N PRO A 93 -0.32 17.38 -12.93
CA PRO A 93 0.69 18.38 -13.29
C PRO A 93 1.84 17.78 -14.11
N ALA A 94 2.44 18.59 -14.99
CA ALA A 94 3.62 18.24 -15.76
C ALA A 94 4.79 17.86 -14.82
N GLY A 95 5.41 16.71 -15.07
CA GLY A 95 6.51 16.19 -14.25
C GLY A 95 6.10 15.27 -13.11
N ALA A 96 4.80 15.01 -12.91
CA ALA A 96 4.35 13.98 -11.97
C ALA A 96 4.81 12.56 -12.40
N PRO A 97 5.16 11.68 -11.45
CA PRO A 97 5.55 10.30 -11.72
C PRO A 97 4.46 9.50 -12.48
N GLY A 98 4.86 8.54 -13.32
CA GLY A 98 4.06 8.01 -14.43
C GLY A 98 2.99 6.93 -14.14
N GLY A 99 1.98 7.23 -13.31
CA GLY A 99 0.76 6.41 -13.12
C GLY A 99 -0.15 6.32 -14.36
N SER A 100 -1.03 5.31 -14.46
CA SER A 100 -2.08 5.27 -15.50
C SER A 100 -3.26 6.17 -15.11
N ALA A 101 -3.92 6.82 -16.08
CA ALA A 101 -5.09 7.66 -15.83
C ALA A 101 -6.26 7.25 -16.74
N ARG A 102 -7.48 7.24 -16.18
CA ARG A 102 -8.70 6.83 -16.89
C ARG A 102 -9.84 7.74 -16.49
N ALA A 103 -10.60 8.20 -17.47
CA ALA A 103 -11.80 8.99 -17.24
C ALA A 103 -12.96 8.43 -18.06
N GLU A 104 -14.11 8.25 -17.41
CA GLU A 104 -15.31 7.68 -18.02
C GLU A 104 -16.52 8.53 -17.71
N ARG A 105 -17.40 8.74 -18.69
CA ARG A 105 -18.64 9.51 -18.52
C ARG A 105 -18.37 10.86 -17.83
N THR A 106 -17.39 11.61 -18.31
CA THR A 106 -17.08 12.91 -17.71
C THR A 106 -18.04 13.98 -18.19
N GLY A 107 -18.40 14.89 -17.28
CA GLY A 107 -19.34 15.98 -17.55
C GLY A 107 -18.67 17.21 -18.14
N ASP A 108 -19.49 18.23 -18.40
CA ASP A 108 -19.08 19.46 -19.09
C ASP A 108 -18.14 20.32 -18.24
N ALA A 109 -17.07 20.85 -18.83
CA ALA A 109 -16.21 21.82 -18.16
C ALA A 109 -16.28 23.19 -18.84
N VAL A 110 -16.53 24.23 -18.06
CA VAL A 110 -16.71 25.60 -18.54
C VAL A 110 -15.89 26.55 -17.69
N ALA A 111 -15.09 27.38 -18.35
CA ALA A 111 -14.24 28.37 -17.72
C ALA A 111 -14.32 29.70 -18.46
N ARG A 112 -14.49 30.82 -17.74
CA ARG A 112 -14.53 32.17 -18.34
C ARG A 112 -13.68 33.17 -17.54
N GLY A 113 -13.39 34.31 -18.16
CA GLY A 113 -12.47 35.32 -17.59
C GLY A 113 -11.00 34.94 -17.76
N GLU A 114 -10.09 35.86 -17.49
CA GLU A 114 -8.65 35.65 -17.70
C GLU A 114 -8.06 34.66 -16.68
N GLY A 115 -7.00 33.95 -17.09
CA GLY A 115 -6.36 32.87 -16.34
C GLY A 115 -7.17 31.56 -16.27
N SER A 116 -8.48 31.62 -16.49
CA SER A 116 -9.39 30.48 -16.43
C SER A 116 -9.21 29.49 -17.59
N ARG A 117 -9.44 28.20 -17.31
CA ARG A 117 -9.25 27.10 -18.28
C ARG A 117 -10.23 25.96 -18.00
N ALA A 118 -10.83 25.39 -19.04
CA ALA A 118 -11.73 24.24 -18.93
C ALA A 118 -10.95 22.93 -19.18
N SER A 119 -11.28 21.89 -18.41
CA SER A 119 -10.56 20.61 -18.41
C SER A 119 -11.53 19.44 -18.17
N SER A 120 -11.46 18.37 -18.98
CA SER A 120 -12.36 17.20 -18.89
C SER A 120 -11.64 15.95 -19.39
N GLY A 121 -12.16 14.76 -19.09
CA GLY A 121 -11.47 13.50 -19.36
C GLY A 121 -10.23 13.34 -18.49
N VAL A 122 -9.04 13.36 -19.08
CA VAL A 122 -7.75 13.33 -18.38
C VAL A 122 -6.89 14.49 -18.90
N ASP A 123 -6.32 15.28 -18.00
CA ASP A 123 -5.51 16.45 -18.31
C ASP A 123 -4.13 16.27 -17.66
N PHE A 124 -3.04 16.51 -18.40
CA PHE A 124 -1.66 16.34 -17.92
C PHE A 124 -0.89 17.67 -17.80
N GLY A 125 -1.60 18.82 -17.79
CA GLY A 125 -1.09 20.21 -17.80
C GLY A 125 -0.11 20.59 -16.69
N GLU A 126 -0.47 21.45 -15.72
CA GLU A 126 0.47 22.04 -14.73
C GLU A 126 -0.02 22.09 -13.28
#